data_AF-A0A662RP71-F1
#
_entry.id   AF-A0A662RP71-F1
#
_cell.length_a   1.000
_cell.length_b   1.000
_cell.length_c   1.000
_cell.angle_alpha   90.00
_cell.angle_beta   90.00
_cell.angle_gamma   90.00
#
_symmetry.space_group_name_H-M   'P 1'
#
loop_
_entity.id
_entity.type
_entity.pdbx_description
1 polymer ?
#
loop_
_entity_poly.entity_id
_entity_poly.type
_entity_poly.pdbx_seq_one_letter_code
_entity_poly.pdbx_strand_id
1 'polypeptide(L)'
;GGAFMYFALLNYANFEPTTAGMAAMGIFVANAIIAAYNIGGTIEGFHDPKFKRLPKALITCFVISLFCGVLVWLAANLGGLIK
;
A
#
# COMPACT_ATOMS: atom_id res chain seq x y z
N GLY A 1 0.89 5.25 -0.17
CA GLY A 1 0.81 3.85 0.28
C GLY A 1 1.27 3.73 1.72
N GLY A 2 2.51 3.27 1.94
CA GLY A 2 3.03 2.97 3.28
C GLY A 2 3.10 4.15 4.26
N ALA A 3 3.61 5.32 3.84
CA ALA A 3 3.72 6.49 4.72
C ALA A 3 2.35 7.04 5.18
N PHE A 4 1.36 7.05 4.29
CA PHE A 4 -0.01 7.42 4.62
C PHE A 4 -0.64 6.42 5.61
N MET A 5 -0.35 5.12 5.44
CA MET A 5 -0.77 4.09 6.39
C MET A 5 -0.12 4.27 7.75
N TYR A 6 1.19 4.53 7.83
CA TYR A 6 1.87 4.80 9.10
C TYR A 6 1.22 5.96 9.86
N PHE A 7 0.91 7.05 9.16
CA PHE A 7 0.21 8.19 9.75
C PHE A 7 -1.20 7.83 10.23
N ALA A 8 -1.93 7.01 9.47
CA ALA A 8 -3.26 6.55 9.86
C ALA A 8 -3.22 5.62 11.10
N LEU A 9 -2.24 4.70 11.19
CA LEU A 9 -2.10 3.81 12.34
C LEU A 9 -1.70 4.57 13.62
N LEU A 10 -0.82 5.57 13.51
CA LEU A 10 -0.42 6.39 14.65
C LEU A 10 -1.57 7.25 15.18
N ASN A 11 -2.31 7.93 14.30
CA ASN A 11 -3.33 8.90 14.72
C ASN A 11 -4.69 8.27 15.05
N TYR A 12 -5.08 7.19 14.37
CA TYR A 12 -6.42 6.60 14.54
C TYR A 12 -6.44 5.31 15.35
N ALA A 13 -5.34 4.57 15.40
CA ALA A 13 -5.30 3.25 16.03
C ALA A 13 -4.39 3.18 17.27
N ASN A 14 -3.71 4.29 17.64
CA ASN A 14 -2.79 4.38 18.79
C ASN A 14 -1.82 3.18 18.91
N PHE A 15 -1.41 2.62 17.78
CA PHE A 15 -0.47 1.50 17.77
C PHE A 15 0.92 1.95 18.23
N GLU A 16 1.67 1.04 18.84
CA GLU A 16 3.07 1.28 19.17
C GLU A 16 3.85 1.58 17.86
N PRO A 17 4.74 2.60 17.82
CA PRO A 17 5.40 3.05 16.58
C PRO A 17 6.11 1.93 15.81
N THR A 18 6.63 0.94 16.53
CA THR A 18 7.25 -0.29 16.02
C THR A 18 6.29 -1.12 15.18
N THR A 19 5.11 -1.44 15.72
CA THR A 19 4.07 -2.21 15.03
C THR A 19 3.47 -1.45 13.84
N ALA A 20 3.29 -0.13 13.98
CA ALA A 20 2.82 0.71 12.89
C ALA A 20 3.84 0.77 11.73
N GLY A 21 5.14 0.83 12.05
CA GLY A 21 6.22 0.79 11.08
C GLY A 21 6.27 -0.52 10.29
N MET A 22 6.13 -1.66 10.98
CA MET A 22 6.10 -3.00 10.36
C MET A 22 4.93 -3.14 9.38
N ALA A 23 3.73 -2.72 9.77
CA ALA A 23 2.55 -2.75 8.91
C ALA A 23 2.70 -1.82 7.69
N ALA A 24 3.22 -0.62 7.89
CA ALA A 24 3.47 0.34 6.82
C ALA A 24 4.50 -0.16 5.80
N MET A 25 5.58 -0.81 6.26
CA MET A 25 6.57 -1.43 5.39
C MET A 25 5.97 -2.58 4.57
N GLY A 26 5.17 -3.45 5.19
CA GLY A 26 4.51 -4.56 4.48
C GLY A 26 3.63 -4.07 3.32
N ILE A 27 2.82 -3.03 3.56
CA ILE A 27 1.95 -2.44 2.54
C ILE A 27 2.77 -1.74 1.44
N PHE A 28 3.89 -1.10 1.81
CA PHE A 28 4.79 -0.49 0.85
C PHE A 28 5.42 -1.54 -0.09
N VAL A 29 5.93 -2.64 0.47
CA VAL A 29 6.55 -3.74 -0.28
C VAL A 29 5.52 -4.41 -1.21
N ALA A 30 4.30 -4.66 -0.73
CA ALA A 30 3.24 -5.25 -1.55
C ALA A 30 2.93 -4.40 -2.81
N ASN A 31 2.80 -3.08 -2.63
CA ASN A 31 2.57 -2.17 -3.77
C ASN A 31 3.78 -2.12 -4.73
N ALA A 32 5.00 -2.19 -4.20
CA ALA A 32 6.22 -2.19 -5.02
C ALA A 32 6.33 -3.46 -5.88
N ILE A 33 6.01 -4.63 -5.31
CA ILE A 33 6.03 -5.92 -6.00
C ILE A 33 4.99 -5.94 -7.14
N ILE A 34 3.78 -5.44 -6.88
CA ILE A 34 2.72 -5.41 -7.88
C ILE A 34 3.05 -4.47 -9.03
N ALA A 35 3.64 -3.31 -8.73
CA ALA A 35 4.15 -2.41 -9.76
C ALA A 35 5.25 -3.07 -10.60
N ALA A 36 6.19 -3.80 -9.97
CA ALA A 36 7.27 -4.50 -10.66
C ALA A 36 6.75 -5.60 -11.61
N TYR A 37 5.79 -6.41 -11.17
CA TYR A 37 5.19 -7.45 -12.02
C TYR A 37 4.40 -6.88 -13.20
N ASN A 38 3.81 -5.70 -13.05
CA ASN A 38 2.98 -5.11 -14.12
C ASN A 38 3.80 -4.41 -15.22
N ILE A 39 5.04 -4.01 -14.91
CA ILE A 39 5.97 -3.40 -15.86
C ILE A 39 6.67 -4.49 -16.72
N GLY A 40 7.05 -5.62 -16.12
CA GLY A 40 7.51 -6.80 -16.86
C GLY A 40 8.82 -6.60 -17.64
N GLY A 41 9.85 -6.04 -16.99
CA GLY A 41 11.18 -5.83 -17.57
C GLY A 41 11.54 -4.36 -17.76
N THR A 42 12.60 -4.08 -18.51
CA THR A 42 13.08 -2.71 -18.76
C THR A 42 12.13 -1.98 -19.73
N ILE A 43 11.77 -0.74 -19.38
CA ILE A 43 11.05 0.14 -20.30
C ILE A 43 12.08 0.71 -21.30
N GLU A 44 11.99 0.28 -22.56
CA GLU A 44 12.96 0.66 -23.60
C GLU A 44 12.65 2.01 -24.26
N GLY A 45 11.47 2.58 -23.99
CA GLY A 45 11.10 3.93 -24.42
C GLY A 45 9.61 4.22 -24.29
N PHE A 46 9.21 5.47 -24.53
CA PHE A 46 7.81 5.91 -24.47
C PHE A 46 6.91 5.30 -25.56
N HIS A 47 7.50 4.74 -26.63
CA HIS A 47 6.77 4.04 -27.68
C HIS A 47 6.51 2.56 -27.37
N ASP A 48 7.11 2.01 -26.32
CA ASP A 48 6.93 0.61 -25.96
C ASP A 48 5.51 0.39 -25.38
N PRO A 49 4.76 -0.64 -25.82
CA PRO A 49 3.45 -0.97 -25.27
C PRO A 49 3.44 -1.17 -23.74
N LYS A 50 4.60 -1.39 -23.11
CA LYS A 50 4.75 -1.43 -21.65
C LYS A 50 4.36 -0.10 -20.97
N PHE A 51 4.56 1.06 -21.62
CA PHE A 51 4.19 2.37 -21.06
C PHE A 51 2.67 2.52 -20.85
N LYS A 52 1.87 1.88 -21.72
CA LYS A 52 0.40 1.84 -21.60
C LYS A 52 -0.08 1.01 -20.42
N ARG A 53 0.78 0.20 -19.79
CA ARG A 53 0.45 -0.63 -18.61
C ARG A 53 0.72 0.09 -17.28
N LEU A 54 1.52 1.16 -17.30
CA LEU A 54 1.79 1.99 -16.11
C LEU A 54 0.52 2.56 -15.45
N PRO A 55 -0.47 3.11 -16.19
CA PRO A 55 -1.69 3.63 -15.57
C PRO A 55 -2.50 2.52 -14.89
N LYS A 56 -2.54 1.32 -15.50
CA LYS A 56 -3.20 0.16 -14.90
C LYS A 56 -2.52 -0.26 -13.59
N ALA A 57 -1.18 -0.25 -13.55
CA ALA A 57 -0.43 -0.54 -12.34
C ALA A 57 -0.72 0.47 -11.22
N LEU A 58 -0.83 1.75 -11.55
CA LEU A 58 -1.12 2.80 -10.60
C LEU A 58 -2.53 2.66 -10.00
N ILE A 59 -3.52 2.33 -10.83
CA ILE A 59 -4.90 2.06 -10.38
C ILE A 59 -4.94 0.82 -9.47
N THR A 60 -4.26 -0.26 -9.84
CA THR A 60 -4.20 -1.48 -9.02
C THR A 60 -3.56 -1.21 -7.65
N CYS A 61 -2.43 -0.49 -7.61
CA CYS A 61 -1.79 -0.10 -6.35
C CYS A 61 -2.66 0.84 -5.50
N PHE A 62 -3.47 1.69 -6.13
CA PHE A 62 -4.42 2.56 -5.44
C PHE A 62 -5.53 1.75 -4.76
N VAL A 63 -6.15 0.82 -5.49
CA VAL A 63 -7.20 -0.07 -4.97
C VAL A 63 -6.69 -0.92 -3.80
N ILE A 64 -5.48 -1.47 -3.92
CA ILE A 64 -4.88 -2.31 -2.89
C ILE A 64 -4.52 -1.51 -1.64
N SER A 65 -4.00 -0.29 -1.81
CA SER A 65 -3.75 0.61 -0.69
C SER A 65 -5.05 0.96 0.05
N LEU A 66 -6.14 1.18 -0.69
CA LEU A 66 -7.46 1.48 -0.12
C LEU A 66 -8.03 0.28 0.64
N PHE A 67 -7.90 -0.93 0.09
CA PHE A 67 -8.30 -2.17 0.76
C PHE A 67 -7.50 -2.43 2.05
N CYS A 68 -6.17 -2.27 2.01
CA CYS A 68 -5.34 -2.36 3.22
C CYS A 68 -5.73 -1.31 4.27
N GLY A 69 -6.07 -0.09 3.85
CA GLY A 69 -6.59 0.95 4.75
C GLY A 69 -7.85 0.53 5.48
N VAL A 70 -8.84 -0.02 4.74
CA VAL A 70 -10.09 -0.51 5.32
C VAL A 70 -9.86 -1.68 6.27
N LEU A 71 -8.99 -2.64 5.91
CA LEU A 71 -8.68 -3.79 6.76
C LEU A 71 -8.01 -3.39 8.07
N VAL A 72 -7.08 -2.43 8.04
CA VAL A 72 -6.45 -1.92 9.25
C VAL A 72 -7.46 -1.15 10.11
N TRP A 73 -8.30 -0.31 9.50
CA TRP A 73 -9.35 0.39 10.24
C TRP A 73 -10.31 -0.59 10.92
N LEU A 74 -10.72 -1.64 10.20
CA LEU A 74 -11.55 -2.71 10.76
C LEU A 74 -10.82 -3.46 11.88
N ALA A 75 -9.56 -3.83 11.69
CA ALA A 75 -8.76 -4.52 12.71
C ALA A 75 -8.55 -3.66 13.96
N ALA A 76 -8.39 -2.35 13.82
CA ALA A 76 -8.26 -1.42 14.95
C ALA A 76 -9.56 -1.31 15.76
N ASN A 77 -10.72 -1.30 15.09
CA ASN A 77 -12.02 -1.24 15.76
C ASN A 77 -12.46 -2.58 16.36
N LEU A 78 -12.21 -3.69 15.66
CA LEU A 78 -12.65 -5.04 16.07
C LEU A 78 -11.69 -5.70 17.07
N GLY A 79 -10.40 -5.36 17.01
CA GLY A 79 -9.35 -5.89 17.89
C GLY A 79 -9.30 -5.26 19.28
N GLY A 80 -10.16 -4.28 19.59
CA GLY A 80 -10.29 -3.73 20.95
C GLY A 80 -9.08 -2.93 21.45
N LEU A 81 -8.32 -2.29 20.54
CA LEU A 81 -7.27 -1.31 20.91
C LEU A 81 -7.84 0.09 21.20
N ILE A 82 -9.15 0.27 21.02
CA ILE A 82 -9.91 1.41 21.54
C ILE A 82 -10.45 1.00 22.92
N LYS A 83 -9.60 1.08 23.93
CA LYS A 83 -9.99 1.26 25.33
C LYS A 83 -9.20 2.42 25.90
#